data_AF-A0AB74M9B1-F1
#
_entry.id   AF-A0AB74M9B1-F1
#
_cell.length_a   1.000
_cell.length_b   1.000
_cell.length_c   1.000
_cell.angle_alpha   90.00
_cell.angle_beta   90.00
_cell.angle_gamma   90.00
#
_symmetry.space_group_name_H-M   'P 1'
#
loop_
_entity.id
_entity.type
_entity.pdbx_description
1 polymer ?
#
loop_
_entity_poly.entity_id
_entity_poly.type
_entity_poly.pdbx_seq_one_letter_code
_entity_poly.pdbx_strand_id
1 'polypeptide(L)'
;MKRHLNTCYRLVWNHITGAFVVASELARARGKRGGVAVALSLAAVTSLPVLAADIVVHPGETVNGGTLVNHDNQFVSGTADGVTVSTGLELGPDSDDNTGGQQIARGGTARNTTVTANGLQDVMAGGSATDTVISAGGGQNLRGQAYGTVLNGGEQWIHAGGSASGTVINQSGYQTIKHGGQATGTIVNTGAEGGPESENVSSGQMVGGTAESTTINKNGRQVIWSSGMARDTLIYAGGDQTVHGEAHNTRLEGGNQYVHKYGLALNTVINEGGWQVVKAGGTAGNTTINQNGELKVHAGGEASDVTQNTGGALVTSTAATVTGTNRLGAFSVVAGKADNVVLENGGRLDVLSGHTATNTRVDDGGTLDVRNGGTATTVSMGNGGVLLADSGAAV
;
A
#
# COMPACT_ATOMS: atom_id res chain seq x y z
N MET A 1 -20.26 60.67 51.05
CA MET A 1 -21.26 60.37 49.99
C MET A 1 -20.81 59.14 49.22
N LYS A 2 -21.49 58.00 49.37
CA LYS A 2 -21.29 56.81 48.52
C LYS A 2 -22.12 57.02 47.24
N ARG A 3 -21.48 57.08 46.07
CA ARG A 3 -22.19 56.97 44.78
C ARG A 3 -22.30 55.49 44.44
N HIS A 4 -23.54 55.00 44.41
CA HIS A 4 -23.90 53.66 43.94
C HIS A 4 -23.51 53.52 42.46
N LEU A 5 -22.58 52.63 42.15
CA LEU A 5 -22.39 52.10 40.81
C LEU A 5 -23.37 50.95 40.63
N ASN A 6 -24.25 51.04 39.63
CA ASN A 6 -25.15 49.94 39.26
C ASN A 6 -24.30 48.78 38.71
N THR A 7 -24.22 47.68 39.45
CA THR A 7 -23.56 46.43 39.06
C THR A 7 -24.59 45.39 38.64
N CYS A 8 -25.20 45.58 37.49
CA CYS A 8 -25.93 44.51 36.81
C CYS A 8 -25.84 44.73 35.29
N TYR A 9 -25.06 43.87 34.63
CA TYR A 9 -25.04 43.73 33.19
C TYR A 9 -25.54 42.34 32.82
N ARG A 10 -26.30 42.22 31.73
CA ARG A 10 -26.69 40.92 31.18
C ARG A 10 -25.85 40.61 29.96
N LEU A 11 -25.22 39.43 29.95
CA LEU A 11 -24.58 38.89 28.75
C LEU A 11 -25.66 38.27 27.87
N VAL A 12 -25.75 38.71 26.61
CA VAL A 12 -26.71 38.20 25.63
C VAL A 12 -25.94 37.64 24.45
N TRP A 13 -26.24 36.40 24.07
CA TRP A 13 -25.67 35.77 22.88
C TRP A 13 -26.23 36.43 21.62
N ASN A 14 -25.35 36.92 20.74
CA ASN A 14 -25.73 37.48 19.46
C ASN A 14 -25.48 36.45 18.34
N HIS A 15 -26.56 35.96 17.75
CA HIS A 15 -26.51 34.95 16.69
C HIS A 15 -25.94 35.44 15.35
N ILE A 16 -25.84 36.75 15.13
CA ILE A 16 -25.25 37.32 13.92
C ILE A 16 -23.72 37.36 14.04
N THR A 17 -23.19 37.65 15.23
CA THR A 17 -21.75 37.80 15.45
C THR A 17 -21.12 36.60 16.14
N GLY A 18 -21.91 35.61 16.57
CA GLY A 18 -21.40 34.40 17.25
C GLY A 18 -20.70 34.67 18.58
N ALA A 19 -21.11 35.71 19.31
CA ALA A 19 -20.43 36.12 20.55
C ALA A 19 -21.41 36.64 21.61
N PHE A 20 -21.00 36.57 22.89
CA PHE A 20 -21.72 37.17 24.01
C PHE A 20 -21.42 38.68 24.10
N VAL A 21 -22.47 39.48 24.13
CA VAL A 21 -22.38 40.96 24.22
C VAL A 21 -22.99 41.43 25.54
N VAL A 22 -22.35 42.41 26.19
CA VAL A 22 -22.79 43.00 27.46
C VAL A 22 -23.85 44.06 27.18
N ALA A 23 -25.09 43.85 27.66
CA ALA A 23 -26.16 44.83 27.58
C ALA A 23 -26.47 45.43 28.97
N SER A 24 -26.54 46.76 29.06
CA SER A 24 -26.96 47.50 30.26
C SER A 24 -28.45 47.81 30.18
N GLU A 25 -29.20 47.57 31.26
CA GLU A 25 -30.68 47.58 31.26
C GLU A 25 -31.34 48.98 31.37
N LEU A 26 -30.60 50.07 31.25
CA LEU A 26 -31.15 51.44 31.30
C LEU A 26 -30.81 52.26 30.06
N ALA A 27 -31.50 51.95 28.96
CA ALA A 27 -31.68 52.89 27.84
C ALA A 27 -33.16 52.86 27.40
N ARG A 28 -34.01 53.62 28.09
CA ARG A 28 -35.30 54.05 27.55
C ARG A 28 -35.15 55.46 27.01
N ALA A 29 -35.16 55.60 25.69
CA ALA A 29 -35.50 56.87 25.03
C ALA A 29 -36.28 56.59 23.74
N ARG A 30 -37.56 57.00 23.75
CA ARG A 30 -38.43 57.15 22.58
C ARG A 30 -37.96 58.39 21.80
N GLY A 31 -37.80 58.31 20.48
CA GLY A 31 -37.71 59.50 19.63
C GLY A 31 -36.90 59.34 18.34
N LYS A 32 -37.55 59.70 17.23
CA LYS A 32 -37.15 59.72 15.81
C LYS A 32 -35.68 60.00 15.45
N ARG A 33 -35.26 59.32 14.37
CA ARG A 33 -34.11 59.51 13.45
C ARG A 33 -33.33 60.83 13.60
N GLY A 34 -32.05 60.70 13.95
CA GLY A 34 -30.99 61.67 13.68
C GLY A 34 -29.68 60.91 13.57
N GLY A 35 -29.03 60.96 12.40
CA GLY A 35 -27.82 60.21 12.12
C GLY A 35 -26.69 60.59 13.08
N VAL A 36 -26.12 59.60 13.75
CA VAL A 36 -24.81 59.69 14.38
C VAL A 36 -23.97 58.61 13.72
N ALA A 37 -23.17 59.04 12.75
CA ALA A 37 -22.05 58.25 12.26
C ALA A 37 -21.04 58.18 13.41
N VAL A 38 -21.12 57.12 14.21
CA VAL A 38 -19.99 56.74 15.06
C VAL A 38 -19.00 56.04 14.13
N ALA A 39 -17.99 56.79 13.69
CA ALA A 39 -16.79 56.21 13.13
C ALA A 39 -16.09 55.44 14.26
N LEU A 40 -16.49 54.19 14.51
CA LEU A 40 -15.57 53.23 15.08
C LEU A 40 -14.54 52.95 13.98
N SER A 41 -13.36 53.53 14.13
CA SER A 41 -12.15 52.97 13.55
C SER A 41 -12.01 51.55 14.08
N LEU A 42 -12.65 50.60 13.40
CA LEU A 42 -12.22 49.22 13.45
C LEU A 42 -10.82 49.28 12.86
N ALA A 43 -9.81 49.35 13.72
CA ALA A 43 -8.55 48.73 13.40
C ALA A 43 -8.89 47.24 13.24
N ALA A 44 -9.43 46.91 12.07
CA ALA A 44 -9.21 45.61 11.52
C ALA A 44 -7.69 45.55 11.42
N VAL A 45 -7.08 45.00 12.47
CA VAL A 45 -5.90 44.17 12.25
C VAL A 45 -6.46 43.01 11.42
N THR A 46 -6.74 43.28 10.13
CA THR A 46 -6.38 42.32 9.11
C THR A 46 -4.91 42.14 9.41
N SER A 47 -4.56 41.07 10.12
CA SER A 47 -3.25 40.53 9.96
C SER A 47 -3.16 40.32 8.46
N LEU A 48 -2.58 41.30 7.76
CA LEU A 48 -1.87 41.02 6.53
C LEU A 48 -1.08 39.76 6.86
N PRO A 49 -1.11 38.71 6.04
CA PRO A 49 -0.18 37.62 6.24
C PRO A 49 1.18 38.30 6.33
N VAL A 50 1.74 38.35 7.54
CA VAL A 50 3.17 38.53 7.69
C VAL A 50 3.64 37.30 6.94
N LEU A 51 4.16 37.48 5.72
CA LEU A 51 4.93 36.44 5.08
C LEU A 51 5.94 36.05 6.15
N ALA A 52 5.75 34.88 6.75
CA ALA A 52 6.73 34.35 7.66
C ALA A 52 8.02 34.30 6.83
N ALA A 53 9.03 35.03 7.30
CA ALA A 53 10.30 35.04 6.60
C ALA A 53 10.78 33.59 6.54
N ASP A 54 11.11 33.13 5.33
CA ASP A 54 11.58 31.77 5.12
C ASP A 54 12.76 31.46 6.06
N ILE A 55 12.67 30.33 6.77
CA ILE A 55 13.75 29.87 7.63
C ILE A 55 14.79 29.21 6.73
N VAL A 56 15.99 29.77 6.63
CA VAL A 56 17.07 29.20 5.84
C VAL A 56 18.12 28.59 6.75
N VAL A 57 18.46 27.34 6.53
CA VAL A 57 19.56 26.63 7.23
C VAL A 57 20.70 26.46 6.24
N HIS A 58 21.78 27.23 6.44
CA HIS A 58 22.89 27.29 5.50
C HIS A 58 23.81 26.07 5.60
N PRO A 59 24.65 25.80 4.57
CA PRO A 59 25.66 24.75 4.66
C PRO A 59 26.56 24.89 5.90
N GLY A 60 26.76 23.79 6.62
CA GLY A 60 27.52 23.76 7.88
C GLY A 60 26.73 24.23 9.12
N GLU A 61 25.55 24.81 8.94
CA GLU A 61 24.65 25.14 10.03
C GLU A 61 23.86 23.91 10.50
N THR A 62 23.55 23.87 11.79
CA THR A 62 22.62 22.88 12.35
C THR A 62 21.59 23.60 13.22
N VAL A 63 20.31 23.41 12.91
CA VAL A 63 19.19 23.87 13.73
C VAL A 63 18.48 22.69 14.37
N ASN A 64 17.95 22.89 15.58
CA ASN A 64 17.27 21.86 16.35
C ASN A 64 15.86 22.32 16.73
N GLY A 65 14.88 21.43 16.57
CA GLY A 65 13.47 21.68 16.89
C GLY A 65 12.82 22.70 15.97
N GLY A 66 11.75 23.31 16.47
CA GLY A 66 10.90 24.24 15.71
C GLY A 66 9.68 23.56 15.11
N THR A 67 8.68 24.37 14.81
CA THR A 67 7.42 23.92 14.20
C THR A 67 7.09 24.83 13.03
N LEU A 68 6.87 24.25 11.85
CA LEU A 68 6.41 24.98 10.66
C LEU A 68 4.88 24.91 10.61
N VAL A 69 4.23 26.07 10.52
CA VAL A 69 2.76 26.21 10.47
C VAL A 69 2.39 27.29 9.44
N ASN A 70 1.10 27.46 9.11
CA ASN A 70 0.61 28.65 8.37
C ASN A 70 1.39 28.99 7.08
N HIS A 71 1.78 27.99 6.30
CA HIS A 71 2.57 28.09 5.09
C HIS A 71 4.02 28.57 5.28
N ASP A 72 4.57 28.45 6.50
CA ASP A 72 6.00 28.66 6.78
C ASP A 72 6.86 27.72 5.90
N ASN A 73 7.91 28.27 5.30
CA ASN A 73 8.93 27.47 4.60
C ASN A 73 10.21 27.36 5.43
N GLN A 74 10.81 26.17 5.43
CA GLN A 74 12.19 25.98 5.85
C GLN A 74 13.04 25.41 4.71
N PHE A 75 14.03 26.17 4.25
CA PHE A 75 14.98 25.72 3.23
C PHE A 75 16.27 25.21 3.88
N VAL A 76 16.53 23.91 3.77
CA VAL A 76 17.66 23.25 4.44
C VAL A 76 18.75 22.88 3.45
N SER A 77 19.89 23.59 3.52
CA SER A 77 21.15 23.20 2.87
C SER A 77 22.23 22.76 3.88
N GLY A 78 22.00 22.98 5.18
CA GLY A 78 22.77 22.43 6.30
C GLY A 78 22.09 21.22 6.92
N THR A 79 21.91 21.22 8.24
CA THR A 79 21.18 20.17 8.99
C THR A 79 20.02 20.74 9.78
N ALA A 80 18.84 20.14 9.67
CA ALA A 80 17.70 20.42 10.53
C ALA A 80 17.30 19.16 11.29
N ASP A 81 17.31 19.20 12.62
CA ASP A 81 17.06 18.04 13.48
C ASP A 81 15.83 18.26 14.36
N GLY A 82 14.91 17.29 14.40
CA GLY A 82 13.74 17.32 15.29
C GLY A 82 12.66 18.36 14.92
N VAL A 83 12.63 18.82 13.67
CA VAL A 83 11.60 19.78 13.20
C VAL A 83 10.23 19.10 13.15
N THR A 84 9.20 19.78 13.63
CA THR A 84 7.81 19.38 13.40
C THR A 84 7.25 20.16 12.21
N VAL A 85 6.72 19.46 11.21
CA VAL A 85 6.16 20.08 10.00
C VAL A 85 4.65 19.86 10.01
N SER A 86 3.89 20.95 10.10
CA SER A 86 2.43 20.96 10.20
C SER A 86 1.79 21.87 9.14
N THR A 87 2.52 22.14 8.06
CA THR A 87 2.07 22.93 6.91
C THR A 87 2.74 22.47 5.61
N GLY A 88 2.15 22.82 4.46
CA GLY A 88 2.65 22.47 3.13
C GLY A 88 1.81 21.42 2.38
N LEU A 89 0.74 20.90 2.98
CA LEU A 89 -0.15 19.90 2.37
C LEU A 89 -1.64 20.17 2.67
N GLU A 90 -2.01 21.39 3.03
CA GLU A 90 -3.38 21.77 3.40
C GLU A 90 -4.42 21.51 2.30
N LEU A 91 -4.00 21.58 1.02
CA LEU A 91 -4.88 21.36 -0.13
C LEU A 91 -4.87 19.89 -0.60
N GLY A 92 -4.14 19.01 0.11
CA GLY A 92 -3.97 17.61 -0.21
C GLY A 92 -2.92 17.33 -1.30
N PRO A 93 -2.58 16.05 -1.53
CA PRO A 93 -1.46 15.66 -2.38
C PRO A 93 -1.69 15.85 -3.89
N ASP A 94 -2.94 16.02 -4.31
CA ASP A 94 -3.31 16.22 -5.72
C ASP A 94 -3.29 17.70 -6.15
N SER A 95 -3.03 18.63 -5.22
CA SER A 95 -2.99 20.07 -5.49
C SER A 95 -1.56 20.58 -5.69
N ASP A 96 -1.32 21.24 -6.83
CA ASP A 96 -0.07 21.96 -7.12
C ASP A 96 0.01 23.33 -6.44
N ASP A 97 -1.05 23.77 -5.76
CA ASP A 97 -1.16 25.10 -5.11
C ASP A 97 -0.73 25.09 -3.64
N ASN A 98 -0.26 23.95 -3.11
CA ASN A 98 0.27 23.87 -1.75
C ASN A 98 1.50 24.77 -1.58
N THR A 99 1.62 25.40 -0.41
CA THR A 99 2.74 26.28 -0.06
C THR A 99 3.17 26.04 1.40
N GLY A 100 4.44 26.27 1.71
CA GLY A 100 5.01 25.95 3.01
C GLY A 100 5.68 24.58 3.06
N GLY A 101 6.14 24.22 4.26
CA GLY A 101 6.75 22.93 4.56
C GLY A 101 8.27 22.99 4.66
N GLN A 102 8.87 21.81 4.83
CA GLN A 102 10.32 21.67 4.96
C GLN A 102 10.93 21.17 3.66
N GLN A 103 11.80 22.00 3.07
CA GLN A 103 12.47 21.70 1.80
C GLN A 103 13.93 21.35 2.03
N ILE A 104 14.30 20.09 1.77
CA ILE A 104 15.66 19.60 1.94
C ILE A 104 16.38 19.68 0.60
N ALA A 105 17.22 20.70 0.47
CA ALA A 105 17.96 20.99 -0.74
C ALA A 105 19.18 20.09 -0.90
N ARG A 106 19.87 20.23 -2.04
CA ARG A 106 21.11 19.50 -2.33
C ARG A 106 22.16 19.71 -1.24
N GLY A 107 22.65 18.62 -0.66
CA GLY A 107 23.60 18.64 0.46
C GLY A 107 22.98 18.90 1.84
N GLY A 108 21.69 19.24 1.89
CA GLY A 108 20.94 19.38 3.11
C GLY A 108 20.57 18.03 3.74
N THR A 109 20.46 18.01 5.05
CA THR A 109 20.05 16.84 5.84
C THR A 109 18.93 17.19 6.81
N ALA A 110 17.83 16.44 6.77
CA ALA A 110 16.83 16.42 7.82
C ALA A 110 16.97 15.18 8.70
N ARG A 111 16.86 15.36 10.02
CA ARG A 111 16.87 14.26 10.99
C ARG A 111 15.65 14.35 11.89
N ASN A 112 15.12 13.19 12.28
CA ASN A 112 14.06 13.08 13.28
C ASN A 112 12.85 14.01 13.01
N THR A 113 12.55 14.25 11.74
CA THR A 113 11.47 15.17 11.36
C THR A 113 10.13 14.49 11.64
N THR A 114 9.24 15.18 12.33
CA THR A 114 7.85 14.74 12.51
C THR A 114 6.96 15.51 11.56
N VAL A 115 6.36 14.81 10.59
CA VAL A 115 5.40 15.39 9.66
C VAL A 115 4.00 15.03 10.12
N THR A 116 3.22 16.04 10.52
CA THR A 116 1.85 15.86 11.03
C THR A 116 0.81 16.08 9.92
N ALA A 117 -0.47 16.06 10.27
CA ALA A 117 -1.53 16.47 9.36
C ALA A 117 -1.22 17.83 8.70
N ASN A 118 -1.46 17.93 7.40
CA ASN A 118 -1.13 19.07 6.53
C ASN A 118 0.37 19.37 6.39
N GLY A 119 1.26 18.59 7.00
CA GLY A 119 2.70 18.75 6.88
C GLY A 119 3.22 18.19 5.56
N LEU A 120 4.14 18.92 4.92
CA LEU A 120 4.89 18.43 3.77
C LEU A 120 6.41 18.55 4.00
N GLN A 121 7.11 17.42 3.89
CA GLN A 121 8.57 17.40 3.72
C GLN A 121 8.92 17.12 2.25
N ASP A 122 9.57 18.06 1.56
CA ASP A 122 10.09 17.84 0.19
C ASP A 122 11.59 17.60 0.23
N VAL A 123 11.99 16.35 0.01
CA VAL A 123 13.39 15.94 -0.08
C VAL A 123 13.81 16.00 -1.54
N MET A 124 14.44 17.11 -1.92
CA MET A 124 14.85 17.37 -3.29
C MET A 124 16.05 16.50 -3.71
N ALA A 125 16.36 16.50 -5.00
CA ALA A 125 17.49 15.75 -5.54
C ALA A 125 18.81 16.14 -4.85
N GLY A 126 19.49 15.14 -4.28
CA GLY A 126 20.73 15.30 -3.51
C GLY A 126 20.55 15.79 -2.07
N GLY A 127 19.31 15.97 -1.59
CA GLY A 127 18.99 16.12 -0.18
C GLY A 127 18.77 14.76 0.50
N SER A 128 18.90 14.72 1.83
CA SER A 128 18.73 13.49 2.62
C SER A 128 17.80 13.72 3.82
N ALA A 129 16.90 12.76 4.07
CA ALA A 129 16.10 12.68 5.29
C ALA A 129 16.37 11.38 6.03
N THR A 130 16.42 11.44 7.36
CA THR A 130 16.69 10.29 8.23
C THR A 130 15.70 10.29 9.39
N ASP A 131 15.16 9.12 9.71
CA ASP A 131 14.25 8.88 10.84
C ASP A 131 13.02 9.80 10.83
N THR A 132 12.51 10.12 9.64
CA THR A 132 11.27 10.89 9.47
C THR A 132 10.08 10.05 9.92
N VAL A 133 9.21 10.62 10.77
CA VAL A 133 7.92 10.03 11.16
C VAL A 133 6.80 10.83 10.52
N ILE A 134 5.95 10.17 9.74
CA ILE A 134 4.84 10.79 9.02
C ILE A 134 3.52 10.27 9.57
N SER A 135 2.73 11.15 10.16
CA SER A 135 1.42 10.85 10.73
C SER A 135 0.30 11.05 9.70
N ALA A 136 -0.90 10.58 10.04
CA ALA A 136 -2.09 10.73 9.20
C ALA A 136 -2.28 12.15 8.63
N GLY A 137 -2.45 12.24 7.31
CA GLY A 137 -2.61 13.49 6.57
C GLY A 137 -1.32 14.29 6.36
N GLY A 138 -0.16 13.77 6.77
CA GLY A 138 1.16 14.31 6.43
C GLY A 138 1.78 13.57 5.24
N GLY A 139 2.73 14.23 4.59
CA GLY A 139 3.37 13.69 3.38
C GLY A 139 4.87 13.97 3.27
N GLN A 140 5.58 13.07 2.58
CA GLN A 140 6.95 13.30 2.11
C GLN A 140 7.06 13.11 0.60
N ASN A 141 7.42 14.17 -0.11
CA ASN A 141 7.86 14.11 -1.51
C ASN A 141 9.34 13.75 -1.55
N LEU A 142 9.69 12.64 -2.20
CA LEU A 142 11.06 12.14 -2.20
C LEU A 142 11.64 12.09 -3.61
N ARG A 143 12.56 13.03 -3.91
CA ARG A 143 13.43 13.06 -5.10
C ARG A 143 14.91 12.84 -4.75
N GLY A 144 15.26 12.93 -3.46
CA GLY A 144 16.59 12.63 -2.89
C GLY A 144 16.65 11.26 -2.21
N GLN A 145 17.22 11.20 -1.00
CA GLN A 145 17.31 9.97 -0.21
C GLN A 145 16.53 10.06 1.10
N ALA A 146 15.85 8.99 1.48
CA ALA A 146 15.21 8.84 2.79
C ALA A 146 15.62 7.53 3.45
N TYR A 147 15.97 7.56 4.74
CA TYR A 147 16.38 6.38 5.52
C TYR A 147 15.53 6.27 6.78
N GLY A 148 14.97 5.08 7.05
CA GLY A 148 14.26 4.81 8.30
C GLY A 148 12.92 5.55 8.44
N THR A 149 12.27 5.92 7.33
CA THR A 149 10.97 6.61 7.38
C THR A 149 9.89 5.71 8.00
N VAL A 150 9.05 6.25 8.87
CA VAL A 150 7.92 5.55 9.49
C VAL A 150 6.62 6.21 9.09
N LEU A 151 5.70 5.46 8.48
CA LEU A 151 4.39 5.93 8.03
C LEU A 151 3.28 5.44 8.98
N ASN A 152 2.78 6.31 9.85
CA ASN A 152 1.69 6.05 10.79
C ASN A 152 0.40 6.71 10.28
N GLY A 153 -0.11 6.24 9.14
CA GLY A 153 -1.24 6.84 8.43
C GLY A 153 -0.85 7.93 7.43
N GLY A 154 0.43 8.34 7.41
CA GLY A 154 0.96 9.33 6.48
C GLY A 154 1.42 8.74 5.15
N GLU A 155 1.84 9.61 4.25
CA GLU A 155 2.19 9.26 2.88
C GLU A 155 3.67 9.53 2.55
N GLN A 156 4.27 8.65 1.74
CA GLN A 156 5.57 8.88 1.12
C GLN A 156 5.48 8.63 -0.38
N TRP A 157 5.80 9.64 -1.17
CA TRP A 157 5.83 9.54 -2.63
C TRP A 157 7.26 9.58 -3.13
N ILE A 158 7.76 8.44 -3.62
CA ILE A 158 9.09 8.31 -4.19
C ILE A 158 8.99 8.63 -5.68
N HIS A 159 9.53 9.78 -6.06
CA HIS A 159 9.58 10.26 -7.43
C HIS A 159 10.76 9.67 -8.20
N ALA A 160 10.82 9.94 -9.50
CA ALA A 160 11.95 9.55 -10.35
C ALA A 160 13.29 10.03 -9.76
N GLY A 161 14.25 9.10 -9.60
CA GLY A 161 15.56 9.36 -9.00
C GLY A 161 15.58 9.38 -7.47
N GLY A 162 14.41 9.35 -6.81
CA GLY A 162 14.29 9.23 -5.37
C GLY A 162 14.56 7.80 -4.88
N SER A 163 15.16 7.68 -3.69
CA SER A 163 15.47 6.39 -3.07
C SER A 163 15.07 6.38 -1.60
N ALA A 164 14.17 5.47 -1.22
CA ALA A 164 13.83 5.21 0.19
C ALA A 164 14.46 3.89 0.65
N SER A 165 14.98 3.87 1.88
CA SER A 165 15.55 2.67 2.49
C SER A 165 15.00 2.46 3.90
N GLY A 166 14.55 1.24 4.19
CA GLY A 166 14.06 0.86 5.52
C GLY A 166 12.76 1.58 5.92
N THR A 167 11.89 1.90 4.95
CA THR A 167 10.58 2.48 5.28
C THR A 167 9.71 1.44 5.98
N VAL A 168 9.07 1.85 7.08
CA VAL A 168 8.10 1.03 7.81
C VAL A 168 6.71 1.61 7.61
N ILE A 169 5.80 0.85 7.00
CA ILE A 169 4.43 1.25 6.70
C ILE A 169 3.50 0.61 7.73
N ASN A 170 3.07 1.41 8.71
CA ASN A 170 2.12 0.99 9.75
C ASN A 170 0.68 1.35 9.35
N GLN A 171 -0.27 1.15 10.27
CA GLN A 171 -1.72 1.28 10.03
C GLN A 171 -2.08 2.49 9.14
N SER A 172 -2.73 2.21 8.02
CA SER A 172 -3.18 3.19 7.02
C SER A 172 -2.07 4.04 6.37
N GLY A 173 -0.80 3.76 6.64
CA GLY A 173 0.32 4.38 5.94
C GLY A 173 0.35 3.98 4.47
N TYR A 174 0.91 4.86 3.64
CA TYR A 174 0.90 4.69 2.19
C TYR A 174 2.22 5.11 1.56
N GLN A 175 2.91 4.15 0.94
CA GLN A 175 4.11 4.43 0.15
C GLN A 175 3.80 4.23 -1.34
N THR A 176 4.02 5.26 -2.15
CA THR A 176 3.96 5.15 -3.61
C THR A 176 5.34 5.28 -4.22
N ILE A 177 5.79 4.25 -4.93
CA ILE A 177 6.99 4.27 -5.75
C ILE A 177 6.59 4.62 -7.17
N LYS A 178 6.80 5.86 -7.59
CA LYS A 178 6.48 6.30 -8.95
C LYS A 178 7.54 5.76 -9.93
N HIS A 179 7.26 5.87 -11.23
CA HIS A 179 8.19 5.46 -12.27
C HIS A 179 9.58 6.09 -12.07
N GLY A 180 10.63 5.25 -12.08
CA GLY A 180 12.02 5.66 -11.85
C GLY A 180 12.39 5.92 -10.38
N GLY A 181 11.47 5.72 -9.43
CA GLY A 181 11.76 5.71 -7.99
C GLY A 181 12.15 4.32 -7.50
N GLN A 182 12.86 4.25 -6.37
CA GLN A 182 13.30 2.99 -5.76
C GLN A 182 12.99 2.95 -4.26
N ALA A 183 12.49 1.81 -3.77
CA ALA A 183 12.43 1.50 -2.34
C ALA A 183 13.20 0.22 -2.03
N THR A 184 13.95 0.20 -0.93
CA THR A 184 14.72 -0.96 -0.46
C THR A 184 14.38 -1.28 0.98
N GLY A 185 14.25 -2.57 1.32
CA GLY A 185 14.05 -3.00 2.70
C GLY A 185 12.75 -2.48 3.33
N THR A 186 11.70 -2.29 2.53
CA THR A 186 10.42 -1.79 3.05
C THR A 186 9.71 -2.87 3.86
N ILE A 187 9.16 -2.48 5.01
CA ILE A 187 8.35 -3.34 5.88
C ILE A 187 6.89 -2.88 5.78
N VAL A 188 6.00 -3.75 5.32
CA VAL A 188 4.58 -3.42 5.08
C VAL A 188 3.69 -4.14 6.10
N ASN A 189 2.98 -3.37 6.93
CA ASN A 189 2.14 -3.87 8.02
C ASN A 189 0.63 -3.50 7.87
N THR A 190 0.22 -2.94 6.73
CA THR A 190 -1.17 -2.51 6.46
C THR A 190 -1.50 -2.62 4.96
N GLY A 191 -2.79 -2.53 4.61
CA GLY A 191 -3.30 -2.48 3.25
C GLY A 191 -4.16 -3.69 2.85
N ALA A 192 -4.00 -4.83 3.54
CA ALA A 192 -4.72 -6.08 3.24
C ALA A 192 -5.93 -6.34 4.17
N GLU A 193 -6.34 -5.38 5.00
CA GLU A 193 -7.47 -5.54 5.94
C GLU A 193 -8.81 -5.82 5.23
N GLY A 194 -8.92 -5.44 3.95
CA GLY A 194 -10.07 -5.75 3.08
C GLY A 194 -10.08 -7.17 2.51
N GLY A 195 -9.05 -7.97 2.79
CA GLY A 195 -8.89 -9.33 2.29
C GLY A 195 -8.15 -9.43 0.94
N PRO A 196 -7.92 -10.66 0.46
CA PRO A 196 -6.98 -10.97 -0.62
C PRO A 196 -7.32 -10.41 -2.01
N GLU A 197 -8.60 -10.17 -2.27
CA GLU A 197 -9.10 -9.58 -3.53
C GLU A 197 -9.30 -8.07 -3.44
N SER A 198 -8.95 -7.46 -2.30
CA SER A 198 -9.06 -6.01 -2.12
C SER A 198 -7.96 -5.31 -2.91
N GLU A 199 -8.31 -4.65 -4.00
CA GLU A 199 -7.43 -3.73 -4.73
C GLU A 199 -7.26 -2.40 -3.98
N ASN A 200 -7.09 -2.45 -2.65
CA ASN A 200 -6.96 -1.24 -1.85
C ASN A 200 -5.69 -0.49 -2.28
N VAL A 201 -5.89 0.61 -3.00
CA VAL A 201 -4.84 1.53 -3.48
C VAL A 201 -4.63 2.69 -2.52
N SER A 202 -5.29 2.68 -1.36
CA SER A 202 -5.26 3.80 -0.39
C SER A 202 -4.31 3.59 0.79
N SER A 203 -3.68 2.41 0.92
CA SER A 203 -2.71 2.09 1.97
C SER A 203 -1.81 0.92 1.56
N GLY A 204 -0.70 0.72 2.28
CA GLY A 204 0.32 -0.27 1.92
C GLY A 204 1.37 0.30 0.97
N GLN A 205 1.97 -0.56 0.14
CA GLN A 205 3.02 -0.18 -0.81
C GLN A 205 2.55 -0.32 -2.26
N MET A 206 2.59 0.76 -3.02
CA MET A 206 2.29 0.78 -4.45
C MET A 206 3.55 0.94 -5.27
N VAL A 207 3.79 0.01 -6.19
CA VAL A 207 5.03 -0.09 -6.96
C VAL A 207 4.75 0.19 -8.42
N GLY A 208 5.01 1.41 -8.88
CA GLY A 208 5.11 1.79 -10.29
C GLY A 208 6.56 1.95 -10.78
N GLY A 209 7.52 2.07 -9.85
CA GLY A 209 8.97 1.98 -10.07
C GLY A 209 9.52 0.63 -9.62
N THR A 210 10.57 0.63 -8.79
CA THR A 210 11.21 -0.60 -8.30
C THR A 210 11.16 -0.73 -6.77
N ALA A 211 10.75 -1.89 -6.26
CA ALA A 211 10.86 -2.27 -4.86
C ALA A 211 11.81 -3.47 -4.70
N GLU A 212 12.73 -3.43 -3.75
CA GLU A 212 13.69 -4.52 -3.50
C GLU A 212 13.71 -4.91 -2.01
N SER A 213 13.85 -6.21 -1.73
CA SER A 213 13.95 -6.73 -0.36
C SER A 213 12.75 -6.34 0.52
N THR A 214 11.55 -6.37 -0.03
CA THR A 214 10.33 -6.00 0.71
C THR A 214 9.90 -7.14 1.61
N THR A 215 9.53 -6.83 2.86
CA THR A 215 8.86 -7.77 3.77
C THR A 215 7.41 -7.35 3.97
N ILE A 216 6.50 -8.24 3.66
CA ILE A 216 5.06 -8.05 3.82
C ILE A 216 4.61 -8.91 5.01
N ASN A 217 4.26 -8.25 6.11
CA ASN A 217 3.76 -8.91 7.31
C ASN A 217 2.26 -9.12 7.22
N LYS A 218 1.68 -9.69 8.28
CA LYS A 218 0.23 -9.78 8.45
C LYS A 218 -0.45 -8.42 8.22
N ASN A 219 -1.51 -8.44 7.43
CA ASN A 219 -2.29 -7.29 6.97
C ASN A 219 -1.52 -6.35 6.03
N GLY A 220 -0.27 -6.65 5.67
CA GLY A 220 0.50 -5.90 4.69
C GLY A 220 0.03 -6.17 3.27
N ARG A 221 -0.01 -5.12 2.44
CA ARG A 221 -0.25 -5.26 0.99
C ARG A 221 0.78 -4.54 0.15
N GLN A 222 1.35 -5.26 -0.82
CA GLN A 222 2.11 -4.67 -1.93
C GLN A 222 1.33 -4.82 -3.23
N VAL A 223 1.22 -3.75 -4.01
CA VAL A 223 0.65 -3.78 -5.36
C VAL A 223 1.72 -3.37 -6.35
N ILE A 224 1.98 -4.23 -7.32
CA ILE A 224 2.89 -3.94 -8.42
C ILE A 224 2.04 -3.57 -9.61
N TRP A 225 2.03 -2.29 -9.97
CA TRP A 225 1.34 -1.81 -11.16
C TRP A 225 2.04 -2.28 -12.43
N SER A 226 1.39 -2.12 -13.59
CA SER A 226 1.88 -2.66 -14.87
C SER A 226 3.30 -2.23 -15.27
N SER A 227 3.77 -1.08 -14.79
CA SER A 227 5.15 -0.60 -15.02
C SER A 227 6.12 -0.96 -13.90
N GLY A 228 5.62 -1.52 -12.81
CA GLY A 228 6.36 -1.77 -11.59
C GLY A 228 7.10 -3.09 -11.58
N MET A 229 8.14 -3.13 -10.75
CA MET A 229 8.97 -4.31 -10.51
C MET A 229 9.19 -4.49 -9.01
N ALA A 230 8.87 -5.66 -8.46
CA ALA A 230 9.32 -6.06 -7.13
C ALA A 230 10.32 -7.21 -7.22
N ARG A 231 11.43 -7.10 -6.47
CA ARG A 231 12.47 -8.13 -6.38
C ARG A 231 12.71 -8.53 -4.93
N ASP A 232 12.89 -9.82 -4.71
CA ASP A 232 13.22 -10.41 -3.40
C ASP A 232 12.18 -10.04 -2.35
N THR A 233 10.93 -10.41 -2.60
CA THR A 233 9.81 -10.12 -1.69
C THR A 233 9.55 -11.30 -0.77
N LEU A 234 9.49 -11.07 0.54
CA LEU A 234 9.11 -12.04 1.55
C LEU A 234 7.70 -11.74 2.05
N ILE A 235 6.79 -12.72 2.00
CA ILE A 235 5.39 -12.54 2.38
C ILE A 235 5.03 -13.54 3.46
N TYR A 236 4.70 -13.05 4.66
CA TYR A 236 4.24 -13.87 5.77
C TYR A 236 2.73 -14.10 5.75
N ALA A 237 2.28 -15.03 6.59
CA ALA A 237 0.87 -15.32 6.80
C ALA A 237 -0.02 -14.07 6.99
N GLY A 238 -1.01 -13.94 6.11
CA GLY A 238 -1.94 -12.81 6.07
C GLY A 238 -1.40 -11.53 5.42
N GLY A 239 -0.23 -11.59 4.76
CA GLY A 239 0.24 -10.57 3.84
C GLY A 239 -0.07 -10.94 2.39
N ASP A 240 -0.28 -9.92 1.56
CA ASP A 240 -0.68 -10.07 0.16
C ASP A 240 0.22 -9.28 -0.80
N GLN A 241 0.59 -9.89 -1.92
CA GLN A 241 1.15 -9.20 -3.07
C GLN A 241 0.23 -9.35 -4.29
N THR A 242 -0.08 -8.23 -4.94
CA THR A 242 -0.84 -8.21 -6.20
C THR A 242 0.07 -7.78 -7.34
N VAL A 243 0.12 -8.59 -8.40
CA VAL A 243 1.09 -8.45 -9.50
C VAL A 243 0.35 -8.14 -10.80
N HIS A 244 0.36 -6.88 -11.21
CA HIS A 244 -0.01 -6.42 -12.56
C HIS A 244 1.22 -6.14 -13.44
N GLY A 245 2.37 -5.87 -12.82
CA GLY A 245 3.69 -5.75 -13.46
C GLY A 245 4.52 -7.02 -13.26
N GLU A 246 5.73 -6.87 -12.73
CA GLU A 246 6.67 -7.98 -12.55
C GLU A 246 7.06 -8.23 -11.08
N ALA A 247 7.01 -9.49 -10.66
CA ALA A 247 7.49 -9.95 -9.36
C ALA A 247 8.59 -11.02 -9.56
N HIS A 248 9.77 -10.79 -9.00
CA HIS A 248 10.92 -11.71 -9.11
C HIS A 248 11.35 -12.16 -7.72
N ASN A 249 11.60 -13.47 -7.57
CA ASN A 249 12.11 -14.09 -6.34
C ASN A 249 11.19 -13.82 -5.14
N THR A 250 9.91 -14.16 -5.27
CA THR A 250 8.97 -14.04 -4.16
C THR A 250 9.00 -15.29 -3.29
N ARG A 251 9.09 -15.14 -1.97
CA ARG A 251 8.99 -16.25 -0.99
C ARG A 251 7.73 -16.09 -0.17
N LEU A 252 6.84 -17.08 -0.25
CA LEU A 252 5.57 -17.12 0.47
C LEU A 252 5.72 -18.01 1.71
N GLU A 253 5.89 -17.39 2.88
CA GLU A 253 5.92 -18.04 4.20
C GLU A 253 4.53 -17.96 4.87
N GLY A 254 3.55 -18.60 4.23
CA GLY A 254 2.14 -18.52 4.62
C GLY A 254 1.35 -17.38 3.98
N GLY A 255 2.02 -16.48 3.25
CA GLY A 255 1.39 -15.34 2.57
C GLY A 255 0.87 -15.66 1.16
N ASN A 256 0.24 -14.66 0.54
CA ASN A 256 -0.40 -14.84 -0.78
C ASN A 256 0.25 -13.97 -1.87
N GLN A 257 0.31 -14.50 -3.09
CA GLN A 257 0.62 -13.75 -4.30
C GLN A 257 -0.48 -13.96 -5.35
N TYR A 258 -1.05 -12.85 -5.85
CA TYR A 258 -2.06 -12.83 -6.90
C TYR A 258 -1.45 -12.28 -8.19
N VAL A 259 -1.27 -13.13 -9.19
CA VAL A 259 -0.76 -12.75 -10.51
C VAL A 259 -1.94 -12.45 -11.42
N HIS A 260 -2.16 -11.17 -11.69
CA HIS A 260 -3.28 -10.68 -12.49
C HIS A 260 -2.96 -10.74 -13.99
N LYS A 261 -3.94 -10.39 -14.81
CA LYS A 261 -3.80 -10.32 -16.27
C LYS A 261 -2.61 -9.44 -16.65
N TYR A 262 -1.73 -9.95 -17.51
CA TYR A 262 -0.46 -9.35 -17.93
C TYR A 262 0.63 -9.27 -16.85
N GLY A 263 0.34 -9.69 -15.61
CA GLY A 263 1.33 -9.82 -14.56
C GLY A 263 2.24 -11.02 -14.79
N LEU A 264 3.50 -10.87 -14.40
CA LEU A 264 4.52 -11.91 -14.47
C LEU A 264 5.14 -12.15 -13.09
N ALA A 265 5.11 -13.40 -12.62
CA ALA A 265 5.82 -13.82 -11.41
C ALA A 265 6.90 -14.87 -11.74
N LEU A 266 8.17 -14.58 -11.44
CA LEU A 266 9.29 -15.48 -11.68
C LEU A 266 9.94 -15.93 -10.38
N ASN A 267 10.31 -17.21 -10.32
CA ASN A 267 11.02 -17.84 -9.20
C ASN A 267 10.28 -17.70 -7.86
N THR A 268 8.95 -17.91 -7.88
CA THR A 268 8.16 -17.90 -6.65
C THR A 268 8.37 -19.23 -5.90
N VAL A 269 8.71 -19.14 -4.62
CA VAL A 269 8.82 -20.29 -3.71
C VAL A 269 7.64 -20.26 -2.74
N ILE A 270 6.81 -21.29 -2.79
CA ILE A 270 5.60 -21.43 -1.99
C ILE A 270 5.87 -22.41 -0.86
N ASN A 271 6.03 -21.91 0.37
CA ASN A 271 6.21 -22.73 1.57
C ASN A 271 4.87 -23.02 2.24
N GLU A 272 4.90 -23.66 3.40
CA GLU A 272 3.72 -24.07 4.16
C GLU A 272 2.73 -22.92 4.37
N GLY A 273 1.47 -23.17 3.99
CA GLY A 273 0.38 -22.20 4.04
C GLY A 273 0.46 -21.09 3.00
N GLY A 274 1.54 -21.02 2.22
CA GLY A 274 1.70 -20.04 1.15
C GLY A 274 0.80 -20.35 -0.03
N TRP A 275 0.33 -19.30 -0.71
CA TRP A 275 -0.61 -19.45 -1.81
C TRP A 275 -0.27 -18.55 -2.98
N GLN A 276 0.06 -19.14 -4.12
CA GLN A 276 0.19 -18.40 -5.38
C GLN A 276 -1.03 -18.63 -6.26
N VAL A 277 -1.68 -17.56 -6.69
CA VAL A 277 -2.84 -17.60 -7.58
C VAL A 277 -2.52 -16.93 -8.89
N VAL A 278 -2.52 -17.71 -9.97
CA VAL A 278 -2.35 -17.22 -11.33
C VAL A 278 -3.72 -17.07 -11.98
N LYS A 279 -4.15 -15.82 -12.18
CA LYS A 279 -5.45 -15.49 -12.78
C LYS A 279 -5.39 -15.59 -14.31
N ALA A 280 -6.56 -15.46 -14.95
CA ALA A 280 -6.65 -15.49 -16.41
C ALA A 280 -5.76 -14.42 -17.06
N GLY A 281 -4.86 -14.84 -17.95
CA GLY A 281 -3.89 -14.00 -18.63
C GLY A 281 -2.70 -13.56 -17.76
N GLY A 282 -2.57 -14.05 -16.53
CA GLY A 282 -1.34 -13.94 -15.73
C GLY A 282 -0.38 -15.08 -16.03
N THR A 283 0.91 -14.84 -15.80
CA THR A 283 1.98 -15.81 -16.08
C THR A 283 2.87 -16.01 -14.85
N ALA A 284 3.13 -17.27 -14.50
CA ALA A 284 4.14 -17.65 -13.53
C ALA A 284 5.21 -18.54 -14.18
N GLY A 285 6.48 -18.32 -13.84
CA GLY A 285 7.59 -19.15 -14.31
C GLY A 285 8.48 -19.57 -13.15
N ASN A 286 9.02 -20.79 -13.22
CA ASN A 286 9.93 -21.37 -12.22
C ASN A 286 9.32 -21.39 -10.80
N THR A 287 8.04 -21.72 -10.68
CA THR A 287 7.40 -21.82 -9.38
C THR A 287 7.81 -23.10 -8.66
N THR A 288 8.23 -23.01 -7.40
CA THR A 288 8.48 -24.16 -6.53
C THR A 288 7.38 -24.27 -5.49
N ILE A 289 6.69 -25.41 -5.46
CA ILE A 289 5.64 -25.71 -4.48
C ILE A 289 6.21 -26.68 -3.46
N ASN A 290 6.43 -26.23 -2.23
CA ASN A 290 6.86 -27.09 -1.12
C ASN A 290 5.66 -27.71 -0.40
N GLN A 291 5.95 -28.58 0.57
CA GLN A 291 4.94 -29.24 1.36
C GLN A 291 3.97 -28.22 1.99
N ASN A 292 2.67 -28.47 1.82
CA ASN A 292 1.56 -27.63 2.31
C ASN A 292 1.53 -26.21 1.70
N GLY A 293 2.30 -25.93 0.65
CA GLY A 293 2.10 -24.76 -0.21
C GLY A 293 1.13 -25.07 -1.35
N GLU A 294 0.42 -24.06 -1.83
CA GLU A 294 -0.54 -24.21 -2.93
C GLU A 294 -0.21 -23.28 -4.12
N LEU A 295 -0.10 -23.87 -5.32
CA LEU A 295 -0.21 -23.14 -6.58
C LEU A 295 -1.61 -23.36 -7.15
N LYS A 296 -2.33 -22.26 -7.38
CA LYS A 296 -3.62 -22.26 -8.06
C LYS A 296 -3.53 -21.56 -9.40
N VAL A 297 -3.87 -22.27 -10.48
CA VAL A 297 -3.89 -21.70 -11.84
C VAL A 297 -5.31 -21.72 -12.36
N HIS A 298 -5.88 -20.54 -12.58
CA HIS A 298 -7.23 -20.39 -13.14
C HIS A 298 -7.24 -20.66 -14.65
N ALA A 299 -8.43 -20.89 -15.20
CA ALA A 299 -8.63 -20.99 -16.65
C ALA A 299 -8.02 -19.78 -17.37
N GLY A 300 -7.24 -20.04 -18.41
CA GLY A 300 -6.50 -19.01 -19.16
C GLY A 300 -5.28 -18.42 -18.43
N GLY A 301 -4.94 -18.87 -17.23
CA GLY A 301 -3.65 -18.58 -16.58
C GLY A 301 -2.56 -19.56 -17.05
N GLU A 302 -1.30 -19.14 -16.93
CA GLU A 302 -0.14 -19.93 -17.36
C GLU A 302 0.90 -20.07 -16.24
N ALA A 303 1.34 -21.29 -15.96
CA ALA A 303 2.45 -21.57 -15.06
C ALA A 303 3.44 -22.56 -15.70
N SER A 304 4.64 -22.10 -16.03
CA SER A 304 5.69 -22.94 -16.63
C SER A 304 6.81 -23.28 -15.65
N ASP A 305 7.52 -24.37 -15.93
CA ASP A 305 8.68 -24.82 -15.14
C ASP A 305 8.36 -25.00 -13.64
N VAL A 306 7.13 -25.46 -13.36
CA VAL A 306 6.68 -25.73 -12.00
C VAL A 306 7.47 -26.91 -11.43
N THR A 307 8.03 -26.75 -10.24
CA THR A 307 8.59 -27.83 -9.43
C THR A 307 7.63 -28.12 -8.28
N GLN A 308 6.83 -29.17 -8.42
CA GLN A 308 5.91 -29.63 -7.38
C GLN A 308 6.62 -30.67 -6.50
N ASN A 309 7.11 -30.25 -5.34
CA ASN A 309 7.68 -31.18 -4.37
C ASN A 309 6.58 -32.02 -3.70
N THR A 310 6.98 -33.11 -3.05
CA THR A 310 6.03 -34.00 -2.36
C THR A 310 5.24 -33.23 -1.31
N GLY A 311 3.92 -33.37 -1.36
CA GLY A 311 2.99 -32.68 -0.49
C GLY A 311 2.68 -31.23 -0.90
N GLY A 312 3.20 -30.77 -2.05
CA GLY A 312 2.81 -29.50 -2.66
C GLY A 312 1.49 -29.63 -3.41
N ALA A 313 0.57 -28.70 -3.19
CA ALA A 313 -0.74 -28.70 -3.80
C ALA A 313 -0.76 -27.93 -5.12
N LEU A 314 -1.22 -28.59 -6.19
CA LEU A 314 -1.55 -27.96 -7.47
C LEU A 314 -3.07 -27.95 -7.64
N VAL A 315 -3.67 -26.77 -7.77
CA VAL A 315 -5.11 -26.57 -8.02
C VAL A 315 -5.30 -25.95 -9.39
N THR A 316 -5.88 -26.69 -10.33
CA THR A 316 -6.02 -26.23 -11.72
C THR A 316 -7.18 -26.91 -12.46
N SER A 317 -7.37 -26.54 -13.73
CA SER A 317 -8.30 -27.19 -14.65
C SER A 317 -7.64 -27.40 -16.01
N THR A 318 -8.23 -28.25 -16.85
CA THR A 318 -7.76 -28.43 -18.24
C THR A 318 -7.93 -27.20 -19.13
N ALA A 319 -8.51 -26.09 -18.64
CA ALA A 319 -8.55 -24.80 -19.33
C ALA A 319 -7.37 -23.86 -18.97
N ALA A 320 -6.46 -24.27 -18.09
CA ALA A 320 -5.21 -23.57 -17.81
C ALA A 320 -4.05 -24.15 -18.62
N THR A 321 -2.91 -23.46 -18.59
CA THR A 321 -1.62 -24.00 -19.07
C THR A 321 -0.70 -24.19 -17.87
N VAL A 322 -0.29 -25.43 -17.58
CA VAL A 322 0.65 -25.74 -16.49
C VAL A 322 1.68 -26.75 -16.99
N THR A 323 2.97 -26.48 -16.86
CA THR A 323 4.04 -27.45 -17.19
C THR A 323 5.07 -27.49 -16.08
N GLY A 324 5.67 -28.65 -15.88
CA GLY A 324 6.66 -28.79 -14.81
C GLY A 324 7.09 -30.21 -14.54
N THR A 325 7.66 -30.41 -13.36
CA THR A 325 8.01 -31.70 -12.79
C THR A 325 7.37 -31.87 -11.42
N ASN A 326 6.98 -33.11 -11.11
CA ASN A 326 6.55 -33.54 -9.79
C ASN A 326 7.34 -34.78 -9.37
N ARG A 327 7.00 -35.38 -8.23
CA ARG A 327 7.68 -36.58 -7.70
C ARG A 327 7.63 -37.82 -8.62
N LEU A 328 6.81 -37.82 -9.67
CA LEU A 328 6.70 -38.88 -10.68
C LEU A 328 7.36 -38.51 -12.03
N GLY A 329 7.97 -37.34 -12.14
CA GLY A 329 8.63 -36.86 -13.37
C GLY A 329 7.91 -35.66 -13.99
N ALA A 330 8.06 -35.48 -15.31
CA ALA A 330 7.43 -34.37 -16.02
C ALA A 330 5.90 -34.51 -16.05
N PHE A 331 5.19 -33.41 -15.89
CA PHE A 331 3.73 -33.35 -16.02
C PHE A 331 3.31 -32.14 -16.86
N SER A 332 2.10 -32.18 -17.38
CA SER A 332 1.56 -31.06 -18.16
C SER A 332 0.04 -30.96 -18.08
N VAL A 333 -0.47 -29.75 -18.23
CA VAL A 333 -1.85 -29.39 -18.54
C VAL A 333 -1.77 -28.38 -19.67
N VAL A 334 -2.02 -28.80 -20.90
CA VAL A 334 -1.83 -27.96 -22.09
C VAL A 334 -2.96 -28.24 -23.08
N ALA A 335 -3.58 -27.16 -23.59
CA ALA A 335 -4.57 -27.22 -24.66
C ALA A 335 -5.67 -28.28 -24.44
N GLY A 336 -6.25 -28.33 -23.23
CA GLY A 336 -7.32 -29.27 -22.90
C GLY A 336 -6.86 -30.69 -22.54
N LYS A 337 -5.55 -30.96 -22.47
CA LYS A 337 -4.99 -32.25 -22.09
C LYS A 337 -4.11 -32.15 -20.85
N ALA A 338 -4.43 -32.91 -19.81
CA ALA A 338 -3.57 -33.13 -18.66
C ALA A 338 -2.84 -34.49 -18.75
N ASP A 339 -1.58 -34.55 -18.33
CA ASP A 339 -0.80 -35.79 -18.25
C ASP A 339 0.12 -35.80 -17.02
N ASN A 340 0.16 -36.93 -16.31
CA ASN A 340 1.01 -37.20 -15.14
C ASN A 340 0.83 -36.19 -13.98
N VAL A 341 -0.38 -35.63 -13.83
CA VAL A 341 -0.69 -34.71 -12.74
C VAL A 341 -0.79 -35.47 -11.41
N VAL A 342 -0.11 -34.97 -10.38
CA VAL A 342 -0.16 -35.49 -9.00
C VAL A 342 -1.01 -34.54 -8.14
N LEU A 343 -2.02 -35.09 -7.48
CA LEU A 343 -2.95 -34.37 -6.62
C LEU A 343 -2.82 -34.88 -5.18
N GLU A 344 -2.38 -34.03 -4.28
CA GLU A 344 -2.16 -34.31 -2.86
C GLU A 344 -2.31 -33.03 -2.03
N ASN A 345 -2.57 -33.13 -0.72
CA ASN A 345 -2.62 -32.00 0.22
C ASN A 345 -3.53 -30.83 -0.21
N GLY A 346 -4.72 -31.13 -0.76
CA GLY A 346 -5.66 -30.12 -1.28
C GLY A 346 -5.51 -29.86 -2.78
N GLY A 347 -4.50 -30.44 -3.43
CA GLY A 347 -4.34 -30.40 -4.89
C GLY A 347 -5.60 -30.91 -5.60
N ARG A 348 -5.97 -30.24 -6.69
CA ARG A 348 -7.20 -30.52 -7.42
C ARG A 348 -7.05 -30.30 -8.92
N LEU A 349 -7.60 -31.22 -9.71
CA LEU A 349 -7.72 -31.08 -11.16
C LEU A 349 -9.19 -31.18 -11.59
N ASP A 350 -9.67 -30.14 -12.24
CA ASP A 350 -10.96 -30.16 -12.95
C ASP A 350 -10.74 -30.52 -14.43
N VAL A 351 -11.25 -31.68 -14.85
CA VAL A 351 -11.26 -32.13 -16.26
C VAL A 351 -12.59 -31.73 -16.88
N LEU A 352 -12.57 -30.69 -17.72
CA LEU A 352 -13.76 -30.12 -18.35
C LEU A 352 -14.31 -30.98 -19.51
N SER A 353 -15.52 -30.65 -19.95
CA SER A 353 -16.16 -31.31 -21.11
C SER A 353 -15.30 -31.24 -22.37
N GLY A 354 -15.10 -32.37 -23.04
CA GLY A 354 -14.28 -32.49 -24.24
C GLY A 354 -12.78 -32.50 -24.00
N HIS A 355 -12.33 -32.36 -22.74
CA HIS A 355 -10.93 -32.41 -22.35
C HIS A 355 -10.54 -33.79 -21.81
N THR A 356 -9.23 -34.04 -21.70
CA THR A 356 -8.70 -35.34 -21.27
C THR A 356 -7.65 -35.20 -20.18
N ALA A 357 -7.62 -36.12 -19.23
CA ALA A 357 -6.51 -36.33 -18.31
C ALA A 357 -5.97 -37.77 -18.42
N THR A 358 -4.66 -37.93 -18.43
CA THR A 358 -3.99 -39.24 -18.44
C THR A 358 -3.00 -39.34 -17.28
N ASN A 359 -2.83 -40.55 -16.73
CA ASN A 359 -1.84 -40.83 -15.69
C ASN A 359 -1.98 -39.96 -14.44
N THR A 360 -3.20 -39.53 -14.10
CA THR A 360 -3.43 -38.72 -12.90
C THR A 360 -3.26 -39.58 -11.65
N ARG A 361 -2.39 -39.15 -10.74
CA ARG A 361 -2.25 -39.74 -9.40
C ARG A 361 -3.04 -38.90 -8.41
N VAL A 362 -3.96 -39.53 -7.67
CA VAL A 362 -4.81 -38.86 -6.67
C VAL A 362 -4.54 -39.46 -5.30
N ASP A 363 -3.75 -38.76 -4.48
CA ASP A 363 -3.35 -39.18 -3.14
C ASP A 363 -4.14 -38.43 -2.05
N ASP A 364 -3.70 -38.57 -0.79
CA ASP A 364 -4.37 -38.02 0.38
C ASP A 364 -4.62 -36.52 0.26
N GLY A 365 -5.87 -36.11 0.49
CA GLY A 365 -6.34 -34.73 0.29
C GLY A 365 -6.41 -34.26 -1.17
N GLY A 366 -6.01 -35.07 -2.14
CA GLY A 366 -6.10 -34.78 -3.57
C GLY A 366 -7.52 -35.00 -4.12
N THR A 367 -7.95 -34.17 -5.08
CA THR A 367 -9.26 -34.33 -5.73
C THR A 367 -9.17 -34.26 -7.26
N LEU A 368 -9.55 -35.34 -7.94
CA LEU A 368 -9.83 -35.32 -9.37
C LEU A 368 -11.33 -35.14 -9.59
N ASP A 369 -11.73 -34.09 -10.31
CA ASP A 369 -13.12 -33.86 -10.71
C ASP A 369 -13.25 -33.93 -12.24
N VAL A 370 -13.92 -34.97 -12.72
CA VAL A 370 -14.19 -35.20 -14.14
C VAL A 370 -15.63 -34.81 -14.43
N ARG A 371 -15.80 -33.68 -15.09
CA ARG A 371 -17.12 -33.13 -15.45
C ARG A 371 -17.76 -33.98 -16.54
N ASN A 372 -19.07 -33.87 -16.67
CA ASN A 372 -19.82 -34.47 -17.78
C ASN A 372 -19.16 -34.13 -19.14
N GLY A 373 -18.89 -35.15 -19.96
CA GLY A 373 -18.17 -35.05 -21.23
C GLY A 373 -16.64 -34.98 -21.12
N GLY A 374 -16.08 -34.94 -19.92
CA GLY A 374 -14.64 -35.05 -19.66
C GLY A 374 -14.19 -36.51 -19.66
N THR A 375 -12.91 -36.74 -19.96
CA THR A 375 -12.29 -38.07 -19.94
C THR A 375 -11.06 -38.09 -19.04
N ALA A 376 -10.98 -39.03 -18.12
CA ALA A 376 -9.75 -39.38 -17.42
C ALA A 376 -9.44 -40.85 -17.70
N THR A 377 -8.18 -41.19 -17.95
CA THR A 377 -7.75 -42.58 -18.09
C THR A 377 -6.48 -42.80 -17.29
N THR A 378 -6.20 -44.07 -16.98
CA THR A 378 -5.06 -44.49 -16.14
C THR A 378 -4.98 -43.71 -14.82
N VAL A 379 -6.15 -43.39 -14.24
CA VAL A 379 -6.25 -42.76 -12.92
C VAL A 379 -5.74 -43.74 -11.87
N SER A 380 -4.79 -43.29 -11.07
CA SER A 380 -4.23 -44.04 -9.96
C SER A 380 -4.72 -43.44 -8.65
N MET A 381 -5.66 -44.12 -8.01
CA MET A 381 -6.18 -43.71 -6.70
C MET A 381 -5.24 -44.20 -5.58
N GLY A 382 -4.79 -43.27 -4.75
CA GLY A 382 -4.14 -43.53 -3.47
C GLY A 382 -5.12 -43.47 -2.31
N ASN A 383 -4.64 -43.79 -1.11
CA ASN A 383 -5.44 -43.67 0.11
C ASN A 383 -5.76 -42.19 0.36
N GLY A 384 -7.01 -41.89 0.70
CA GLY A 384 -7.49 -40.52 0.98
C GLY A 384 -7.78 -39.67 -0.27
N GLY A 385 -7.50 -40.17 -1.47
CA GLY A 385 -7.81 -39.48 -2.72
C GLY A 385 -9.31 -39.46 -3.02
N VAL A 386 -9.77 -38.35 -3.60
CA VAL A 386 -11.18 -38.13 -3.96
C VAL A 386 -11.34 -38.09 -5.48
N LEU A 387 -12.29 -38.86 -5.99
CA LEU A 387 -12.75 -38.80 -7.37
C LEU A 387 -14.20 -38.32 -7.39
N LEU A 388 -14.47 -37.24 -8.13
CA LEU A 388 -15.80 -36.77 -8.46
C LEU A 388 -16.02 -37.00 -9.95
N ALA A 389 -17.08 -37.72 -10.31
CA ALA A 389 -17.41 -38.01 -11.70
C ALA A 389 -18.93 -38.07 -11.89
N ASP A 390 -19.43 -37.39 -12.93
CA ASP A 390 -20.82 -37.50 -13.36
C ASP A 390 -21.04 -38.75 -14.24
N SER A 391 -22.30 -39.18 -14.42
CA SER A 391 -22.62 -40.34 -15.28
C SER A 391 -22.24 -40.16 -16.76
N GLY A 392 -21.95 -38.94 -17.19
CA GLY A 392 -21.46 -38.61 -18.53
C GLY A 392 -19.94 -38.40 -18.61
N ALA A 393 -19.21 -38.59 -17.51
CA ALA A 393 -17.75 -38.63 -17.52
C ALA A 393 -17.26 -40.03 -17.91
N ALA A 394 -16.11 -40.08 -18.60
CA ALA A 394 -15.39 -41.33 -18.83
C ALA A 394 -14.19 -41.37 -17.89
N VAL A 395 -14.15 -42.30 -16.94
CA VAL A 395 -13.06 -42.44 -15.94
C VAL A 395 -12.53 -43.87 -15.89
#